data_AF-A0A1S9BRY4-F1
#
_entry.id   AF-A0A1S9BRY4-F1
#
_cell.length_a   1.000
_cell.length_b   1.000
_cell.length_c   1.000
_cell.angle_alpha   90.00
_cell.angle_beta   90.00
_cell.angle_gamma   90.00
#
_symmetry.space_group_name_H-M   'P 1'
#
loop_
_entity.id
_entity.type
_entity.pdbx_description
1 polymer ?
#
loop_
_entity_poly.entity_id
_entity_poly.type
_entity_poly.pdbx_seq_one_letter_code
_entity_poly.pdbx_strand_id
1 'polypeptide(L)'
;MDIFQLFGKTEYRTCEMAVNFVQDESDIESGHIVAEIYGEDVIGWNKYIHALCAFREDSFFSDEAFAYSDMIKNSNQRPEITIPIHFHLKSGRIADMRVDFGTYSLRVEDERFADLEVRNYHVMNIKIYKKKNRGWLS
;
A
#
# COMPACT_ATOMS: atom_id res chain seq x y z
N MET A 1 -7.63 -23.32 -32.69
CA MET A 1 -7.54 -22.56 -31.43
C MET A 1 -6.91 -21.23 -31.77
N ASP A 2 -7.63 -20.14 -31.53
CA ASP A 2 -7.22 -18.80 -31.90
C ASP A 2 -6.10 -18.33 -30.97
N ILE A 3 -5.02 -17.75 -31.51
CA ILE A 3 -3.87 -17.25 -30.72
C ILE A 3 -4.33 -16.18 -29.70
N PHE A 4 -5.45 -15.50 -29.99
CA PHE A 4 -6.09 -14.54 -29.11
C PHE A 4 -6.74 -15.14 -27.84
N GLN A 5 -7.00 -16.45 -27.78
CA GLN A 5 -7.49 -17.12 -26.56
C GLN A 5 -6.37 -17.50 -25.59
N LEU A 6 -5.11 -17.49 -26.03
CA LEU A 6 -3.93 -17.82 -25.21
C LEU A 6 -3.39 -16.60 -24.43
N PHE A 7 -3.64 -15.38 -24.92
CA PHE A 7 -3.28 -14.15 -24.22
C PHE A 7 -4.49 -13.66 -23.43
N GLY A 8 -4.53 -14.03 -22.15
CA GLY A 8 -5.56 -13.55 -21.24
C GLY A 8 -5.75 -12.03 -21.32
N LYS A 9 -7.02 -11.58 -21.23
CA LYS A 9 -7.39 -10.16 -21.34
C LYS A 9 -6.51 -9.31 -20.43
N THR A 10 -5.78 -8.38 -21.03
CA THR A 10 -4.97 -7.39 -20.33
C THR A 10 -5.81 -6.13 -20.14
N GLU A 11 -5.81 -5.58 -18.93
CA GLU A 11 -6.59 -4.40 -18.56
C GLU A 11 -5.75 -3.50 -17.65
N TYR A 12 -5.89 -2.18 -17.83
CA TYR A 12 -5.27 -1.18 -16.97
C TYR A 12 -6.36 -0.43 -16.24
N ARG A 13 -6.23 -0.31 -14.92
CA ARG A 13 -7.22 0.36 -14.08
C ARG A 13 -6.53 1.30 -13.11
N THR A 14 -7.14 2.46 -12.88
CA THR A 14 -6.68 3.42 -11.87
C THR A 14 -7.80 3.65 -10.88
N CYS A 15 -7.48 3.57 -9.59
CA CYS A 15 -8.43 3.77 -8.49
C CYS A 15 -7.83 4.73 -7.46
N GLU A 16 -8.63 5.66 -6.93
CA GLU A 16 -8.27 6.39 -5.71
C GLU A 16 -8.47 5.46 -4.51
N MET A 17 -7.42 5.21 -3.74
CA MET A 17 -7.44 4.29 -2.59
C MET A 17 -6.82 4.95 -1.37
N ALA A 18 -7.38 4.67 -0.20
CA ALA A 18 -6.84 5.17 1.07
C ALA A 18 -5.54 4.46 1.41
N VAL A 19 -4.58 5.19 1.98
CA VAL A 19 -3.27 4.64 2.35
C VAL A 19 -2.95 4.98 3.80
N ASN A 20 -2.56 3.97 4.55
CA ASN A 20 -2.07 4.08 5.91
C ASN A 20 -0.64 3.54 5.96
N PHE A 21 0.25 4.19 6.72
CA PHE A 21 1.62 3.73 6.85
C PHE A 21 1.84 3.08 8.21
N VAL A 22 2.52 1.94 8.20
CA VAL A 22 2.91 1.21 9.40
C VAL A 22 4.35 0.74 9.28
N GLN A 23 4.96 0.43 10.40
CA GLN A 23 6.30 -0.11 10.46
C GLN A 23 6.43 -0.96 11.73
N ASP A 24 6.89 -2.19 11.57
CA ASP A 24 7.26 -3.06 12.69
C ASP A 24 8.79 -3.14 12.87
N GLU A 25 9.25 -3.84 13.91
CA GLU A 25 10.69 -3.97 14.20
C GLU A 25 11.47 -4.61 13.03
N SER A 26 10.86 -5.56 12.30
CA SER A 26 11.51 -6.23 11.16
C SER A 26 11.57 -5.34 9.91
N ASP A 27 10.58 -4.47 9.73
CA ASP A 27 10.60 -3.44 8.69
C ASP A 27 11.72 -2.43 8.95
N ILE A 28 11.93 -2.01 10.20
CA ILE A 28 13.02 -1.10 10.59
C ILE A 28 14.38 -1.73 10.26
N GLU A 29 14.61 -2.96 10.70
CA GLU A 29 15.89 -3.67 10.48
C GLU A 29 16.21 -3.85 8.99
N SER A 30 15.18 -3.98 8.15
CA SER A 30 15.34 -4.15 6.71
C SER A 30 15.33 -2.84 5.91
N GLY A 31 15.13 -1.69 6.57
CA GLY A 31 15.11 -0.38 5.91
C GLY A 31 13.83 -0.10 5.12
N HIS A 32 12.69 -0.62 5.57
CA HIS A 32 11.41 -0.50 4.88
C HIS A 32 10.33 0.19 5.72
N ILE A 33 9.29 0.63 5.01
CA ILE A 33 8.01 1.09 5.54
C ILE A 33 6.89 0.36 4.80
N VAL A 34 5.80 0.05 5.49
CA VAL A 34 4.65 -0.60 4.88
C VAL A 34 3.57 0.43 4.56
N ALA A 35 3.09 0.42 3.33
CA ALA A 35 1.86 1.08 2.92
C ALA A 35 0.72 0.05 2.91
N GLU A 36 -0.26 0.24 3.78
CA GLU A 36 -1.53 -0.48 3.77
C GLU A 36 -2.54 0.29 2.91
N ILE A 37 -2.92 -0.29 1.77
CA ILE A 37 -3.75 0.37 0.76
C ILE A 37 -5.13 -0.29 0.74
N TYR A 38 -6.16 0.52 0.98
CA TYR A 38 -7.53 0.09 1.16
C TYR A 38 -8.45 0.55 0.01
N GLY A 39 -9.23 -0.39 -0.52
CA GLY A 39 -10.24 -0.12 -1.54
C GLY A 39 -10.78 -1.41 -2.14
N GLU A 40 -12.00 -1.37 -2.66
CA GLU A 40 -12.73 -2.61 -2.99
C GLU A 40 -12.71 -2.96 -4.47
N ASP A 41 -12.53 -1.95 -5.33
CA ASP A 41 -12.73 -2.01 -6.78
C ASP A 41 -11.93 -3.10 -7.50
N VAL A 42 -10.70 -3.36 -7.04
CA VAL A 42 -9.75 -4.28 -7.67
C VAL A 42 -9.47 -5.50 -6.80
N ILE A 43 -9.36 -5.32 -5.48
CA ILE A 43 -8.94 -6.39 -4.55
C ILE A 43 -10.11 -7.04 -3.80
N GLY A 44 -11.28 -6.40 -3.79
CA GLY A 44 -12.48 -6.85 -3.09
C GLY A 44 -12.64 -6.30 -1.67
N TRP A 45 -13.89 -6.22 -1.21
CA TRP A 45 -14.35 -5.56 0.03
C TRP A 45 -13.70 -5.99 1.37
N ASN A 46 -13.13 -7.19 1.46
CA ASN A 46 -12.48 -7.69 2.70
C ASN A 46 -10.97 -7.83 2.56
N LYS A 47 -10.36 -7.04 1.67
CA LYS A 47 -8.92 -7.11 1.41
C LYS A 47 -8.28 -5.74 1.47
N TYR A 48 -6.97 -5.77 1.70
CA TYR A 48 -6.10 -4.62 1.57
C TYR A 48 -4.80 -5.06 0.88
N ILE A 49 -4.07 -4.13 0.29
CA ILE A 49 -2.73 -4.39 -0.22
C ILE A 49 -1.74 -3.99 0.88
N HIS A 50 -0.87 -4.93 1.22
CA HIS A 50 0.27 -4.72 2.08
C HIS A 50 1.50 -4.55 1.18
N ALA A 51 1.92 -3.30 0.98
CA ALA A 51 3.02 -2.94 0.09
C ALA A 51 4.27 -2.58 0.90
N LEU A 52 5.33 -3.35 0.71
CA LEU A 52 6.64 -3.06 1.26
C LEU A 52 7.31 -1.98 0.40
N CYS A 53 7.64 -0.87 1.02
CA CYS A 53 8.17 0.31 0.36
C CYS A 53 9.53 0.68 0.96
N ALA A 54 10.37 1.31 0.16
CA ALA A 54 11.62 1.92 0.60
C ALA A 54 11.86 3.20 -0.21
N PHE A 55 12.79 4.03 0.26
CA PHE A 55 13.30 5.10 -0.59
C PHE A 55 13.96 4.52 -1.84
N ARG A 56 13.92 5.28 -2.93
CA ARG A 56 14.74 5.00 -4.11
C ARG A 56 16.22 4.99 -3.74
N GLU A 57 17.00 4.21 -4.46
CA GLU A 57 18.44 4.05 -4.19
C GLU A 57 19.23 5.37 -4.33
N ASP A 58 18.71 6.32 -5.10
CA ASP A 58 19.29 7.64 -5.32
C ASP A 58 18.68 8.73 -4.40
N SER A 59 17.81 8.34 -3.46
CA SER A 59 17.18 9.29 -2.54
C SER A 59 18.17 9.80 -1.51
N PHE A 60 18.13 11.11 -1.26
CA PHE A 60 18.89 11.76 -0.21
C PHE A 60 18.52 11.24 1.20
N PHE A 61 17.31 10.69 1.36
CA PHE A 61 16.76 10.28 2.65
C PHE A 61 17.07 8.82 3.02
N SER A 62 17.82 8.08 2.19
CA SER A 62 18.10 6.64 2.40
C SER A 62 18.86 6.33 3.69
N ASP A 63 19.65 7.29 4.18
CA ASP A 63 20.59 7.10 5.30
C ASP A 63 20.00 7.52 6.67
N GLU A 64 18.75 7.98 6.70
CA GLU A 64 18.11 8.48 7.91
C GLU A 64 17.37 7.38 8.67
N ALA A 65 18.03 6.81 9.69
CA ALA A 65 17.50 5.72 10.52
C ALA A 65 16.14 6.01 11.21
N PHE A 66 15.74 7.29 11.32
CA PHE A 66 14.48 7.71 11.95
C PHE A 66 13.47 8.33 10.98
N ALA A 67 13.79 8.44 9.68
CA ALA A 67 12.95 9.18 8.72
C ALA A 67 11.51 8.65 8.67
N TYR A 68 11.33 7.32 8.65
CA TYR A 68 10.00 6.71 8.55
C TYR A 68 9.13 6.92 9.79
N SER A 69 9.71 6.91 11.00
CA SER A 69 8.93 7.05 12.23
C SER A 69 8.18 8.39 12.29
N ASP A 70 8.87 9.48 11.94
CA ASP A 70 8.28 10.81 11.90
C ASP A 70 7.29 10.98 10.75
N MET A 71 7.56 10.38 9.59
CA MET A 71 6.63 10.35 8.45
C MET A 71 5.31 9.69 8.84
N ILE A 72 5.36 8.50 9.45
CA ILE A 72 4.18 7.70 9.87
C ILE A 72 3.32 8.48 10.87
N LYS A 73 3.96 9.11 11.85
CA LYS A 73 3.27 9.84 12.92
C LYS A 73 2.47 11.02 12.38
N ASN A 74 2.98 11.70 11.35
CA ASN A 74 2.31 12.83 10.72
C ASN A 74 1.25 12.37 9.71
N SER A 75 1.56 11.35 8.90
CA SER A 75 0.68 10.85 7.85
C SER A 75 -0.61 10.25 8.40
N ASN A 76 -0.52 9.47 9.49
CA ASN A 76 -1.67 8.75 10.04
C ASN A 76 -2.64 9.66 10.80
N GLN A 77 -2.33 10.96 10.94
CA GLN A 77 -3.28 11.96 11.42
C GLN A 77 -4.30 12.37 10.35
N ARG A 78 -4.07 12.00 9.09
CA ARG A 78 -4.93 12.31 7.93
C ARG A 78 -5.39 11.01 7.22
N PRO A 79 -6.09 10.08 7.91
CA PRO A 79 -6.46 8.76 7.38
C PRO A 79 -7.42 8.82 6.19
N GLU A 80 -8.04 9.97 5.93
CA GLU A 80 -8.94 10.23 4.80
C GLU A 80 -8.22 10.42 3.46
N ILE A 81 -6.89 10.56 3.46
CA ILE A 81 -6.13 10.77 2.23
C ILE A 81 -6.16 9.51 1.37
N THR A 82 -6.74 9.66 0.19
CA THR A 82 -6.61 8.69 -0.91
C THR A 82 -5.46 9.08 -1.82
N ILE A 83 -4.99 8.17 -2.68
CA ILE A 83 -4.10 8.46 -3.81
C ILE A 83 -4.40 7.55 -5.00
N PRO A 84 -3.99 7.93 -6.22
CA PRO A 84 -4.07 7.06 -7.39
C PRO A 84 -3.21 5.81 -7.23
N ILE A 85 -3.83 4.66 -7.43
CA ILE A 85 -3.15 3.37 -7.59
C ILE A 85 -3.42 2.86 -9.00
N HIS A 86 -2.35 2.58 -9.74
CA HIS A 86 -2.41 2.06 -11.08
C HIS A 86 -2.19 0.55 -11.07
N PHE A 87 -3.17 -0.19 -11.58
CA PHE A 87 -3.15 -1.63 -11.68
C PHE A 87 -3.00 -2.07 -13.12
N HIS A 88 -2.09 -3.01 -13.35
CA HIS A 88 -2.03 -3.81 -14.56
C HIS A 88 -2.61 -5.19 -14.24
N LEU A 89 -3.72 -5.52 -14.90
CA LEU A 89 -4.45 -6.77 -14.70
C LEU A 89 -4.23 -7.70 -15.88
N LYS A 90 -3.92 -8.97 -15.60
CA LYS A 90 -3.84 -10.04 -16.60
C LYS A 90 -4.78 -11.16 -16.20
N SER A 91 -5.77 -11.45 -17.05
CA SER A 91 -6.83 -12.44 -16.76
C SER A 91 -7.56 -12.15 -15.43
N GLY A 92 -7.81 -10.87 -15.13
CA GLY A 92 -8.49 -10.45 -13.89
C GLY A 92 -7.65 -10.56 -12.61
N ARG A 93 -6.35 -10.84 -12.72
CA ARG A 93 -5.41 -10.84 -11.57
C ARG A 93 -4.45 -9.68 -11.68
N ILE A 94 -4.03 -9.12 -10.55
CA ILE A 94 -3.00 -8.08 -10.51
C ILE A 94 -1.68 -8.70 -10.97
N ALA A 95 -1.15 -8.22 -12.09
CA ALA A 95 0.15 -8.58 -12.62
C ALA A 95 1.22 -7.58 -12.19
N ASP A 96 0.86 -6.30 -12.10
CA ASP A 96 1.72 -5.22 -11.61
C ASP A 96 0.88 -4.10 -10.97
N MET A 97 1.50 -3.32 -10.09
CA MET A 97 0.90 -2.22 -9.36
C MET A 97 1.89 -1.07 -9.20
N ARG A 98 1.43 0.16 -9.40
CA ARG A 98 2.18 1.38 -9.08
C ARG A 98 1.36 2.28 -8.18
N VAL A 99 2.01 2.82 -7.17
CA VAL A 99 1.43 3.70 -6.16
C VAL A 99 1.95 5.10 -6.39
N ASP A 100 1.06 6.08 -6.55
CA ASP A 100 1.45 7.47 -6.77
C ASP A 100 1.74 8.18 -5.44
N PHE A 101 2.93 7.91 -4.88
CA PHE A 101 3.39 8.57 -3.66
C PHE A 101 3.73 10.05 -3.87
N GLY A 102 3.91 10.51 -5.11
CA GLY A 102 4.07 11.94 -5.41
C GLY A 102 2.80 12.71 -5.10
N THR A 103 1.64 12.17 -5.48
CA THR A 103 0.35 12.72 -5.07
C THR A 103 0.15 12.68 -3.55
N TYR A 104 0.59 11.60 -2.87
CA TYR A 104 0.54 11.51 -1.41
C TYR A 104 1.32 12.66 -0.77
N SER A 105 2.58 12.81 -1.18
CA SER A 105 3.52 13.83 -0.71
C SER A 105 2.92 15.24 -0.75
N LEU A 106 2.27 15.60 -1.86
CA LEU A 106 1.60 16.89 -2.00
C LEU A 106 0.41 17.07 -1.04
N ARG A 107 -0.36 16.00 -0.78
CA ARG A 107 -1.54 16.02 0.11
C ARG A 107 -1.16 16.07 1.60
N VAL A 108 -0.04 15.49 1.99
CA VAL A 108 0.48 15.53 3.38
C VAL A 108 1.51 16.63 3.62
N GLU A 109 1.96 17.31 2.56
CA GLU A 109 3.01 18.35 2.59
C GLU A 109 4.34 17.81 3.15
N ASP A 110 4.73 16.61 2.72
CA ASP A 110 5.98 15.94 3.12
C ASP A 110 6.65 15.31 1.90
N GLU A 111 7.74 15.95 1.43
CA GLU A 111 8.44 15.60 0.18
C GLU A 111 9.07 14.20 0.22
N ARG A 112 9.36 13.67 1.40
CA ARG A 112 9.98 12.35 1.57
C ARG A 112 9.12 11.24 0.97
N PHE A 113 7.79 11.37 1.00
CA PHE A 113 6.92 10.37 0.38
C PHE A 113 7.13 10.27 -1.13
N ALA A 114 7.50 11.36 -1.83
CA ALA A 114 7.68 11.34 -3.28
C ALA A 114 8.85 10.43 -3.72
N ASP A 115 9.78 10.15 -2.82
CA ASP A 115 10.94 9.28 -3.03
C ASP A 115 10.68 7.82 -2.67
N LEU A 116 9.49 7.48 -2.16
CA LEU A 116 9.13 6.08 -1.91
C LEU A 116 8.88 5.34 -3.22
N GLU A 117 9.23 4.06 -3.21
CA GLU A 117 8.81 3.10 -4.22
C GLU A 117 8.37 1.77 -3.61
N VAL A 118 7.44 1.11 -4.30
CA VAL A 118 6.98 -0.23 -3.91
C VAL A 118 8.02 -1.25 -4.36
N ARG A 119 8.60 -1.98 -3.40
CA ARG A 119 9.54 -3.07 -3.65
C ARG A 119 8.82 -4.41 -3.82
N ASN A 120 7.76 -4.62 -3.05
CA ASN A 120 6.93 -5.82 -3.12
C ASN A 120 5.52 -5.54 -2.58
N TYR A 121 4.54 -6.35 -2.94
CA TYR A 121 3.19 -6.24 -2.39
C TYR A 121 2.47 -7.58 -2.28
N HIS A 122 1.57 -7.67 -1.31
CA HIS A 122 0.67 -8.81 -1.13
C HIS A 122 -0.76 -8.32 -0.92
N VAL A 123 -1.72 -9.01 -1.54
CA VAL A 123 -3.14 -8.80 -1.25
C VAL A 123 -3.50 -9.65 -0.03
N MET A 124 -3.85 -8.98 1.06
CA MET A 124 -4.12 -9.58 2.36
C MET A 124 -5.61 -9.52 2.67
N ASN A 125 -6.12 -10.49 3.44
CA ASN A 125 -7.48 -10.41 3.97
C ASN A 125 -7.49 -9.56 5.24
N ILE A 126 -8.47 -8.68 5.38
CA ILE A 126 -8.72 -7.95 6.62
C ILE A 126 -9.12 -8.97 7.68
N LYS A 127 -8.27 -9.17 8.70
CA LYS A 127 -8.58 -10.05 9.83
C LYS A 127 -9.64 -9.38 10.69
N ILE A 128 -10.91 -9.68 10.43
CA ILE A 128 -12.00 -9.30 11.33
C ILE A 128 -11.87 -10.17 12.58
N TYR A 129 -11.23 -9.66 13.62
CA TYR A 129 -11.32 -10.25 14.95
C TYR A 129 -12.79 -10.14 15.39
N LYS A 130 -13.58 -11.20 15.18
CA LYS A 130 -14.82 -11.38 15.94
C LYS A 130 -14.40 -11.46 17.40
N LYS A 131 -14.55 -10.37 18.14
CA LYS A 131 -14.47 -10.35 19.59
C LYS A 131 -15.47 -11.40 20.09
N LYS A 132 -14.98 -12.62 20.39
CA LYS A 132 -15.78 -13.59 21.14
C LYS A 132 -16.04 -12.90 22.47
N ASN A 133 -17.27 -12.43 22.68
CA ASN A 133 -17.79 -12.12 24.00
C ASN A 133 -17.68 -13.41 24.84
N ARG A 134 -16.51 -13.64 25.44
CA ARG A 134 -16.39 -14.46 26.64
C ARG A 134 -16.88 -13.57 27.77
N GLY A 135 -18.02 -13.98 28.32
CA GLY A 135 -18.85 -13.16 29.19
C GLY A 135 -18.20 -12.76 30.50
N TRP A 136 -18.81 -11.75 31.10
CA TRP A 136 -18.93 -11.59 32.54
C TRP A 136 -20.40 -11.27 32.79
N LEU A 137 -21.22 -12.32 32.90
CA LEU A 137 -22.37 -12.28 33.79
C LEU A 137 -21.83 -12.76 35.13
N SER A 138 -21.59 -11.80 36.02
CA SER A 138 -21.52 -11.97 37.46
C SER A 138 -22.51 -10.98 38.06
#